data_AF-A0A7R9YKB4-F1
#
_entry.id   AF-A0A7R9YKB4-F1
#
_cell.length_a   1.000
_cell.length_b   1.000
_cell.length_c   1.000
_cell.angle_alpha   90.00
_cell.angle_beta   90.00
_cell.angle_gamma   90.00
#
_symmetry.space_group_name_H-M   'P 1'
#
loop_
_entity.id
_entity.type
_entity.pdbx_description
1 polymer ?
#
loop_
_entity_poly.entity_id
_entity_poly.type
_entity_poly.pdbx_seq_one_letter_code
_entity_poly.pdbx_strand_id
1 'polypeptide(L)'
;FSRAMSGAFAPRNELPRSPRPSDRVPVSESSPSTLEKVLHEKEARRAAEEEQRLKQLHDARVEHFGYRKRLLASAKGEYLDTALVLDWSAGAVELGKTFVHARNRRSSRAQTADAAAGEEDVPEPAMSLGELRQQWLEATCLLRSNLDTVEAFEQARTTVRNSLGFLDTLGAIAALNSGQLQGGTGTIFQELLKDLARCGVSGMMVDNLGDQGADVSFDDAARASALASALACRDRWALLLRQAHDVRCIVRIKLQDANDLKAAQYALECCSTCFQEISAHAKARGISLYTMAQVLEGDEE
;
A
#
# COMPACT_ATOMS: atom_id res chain seq x y z
N PHE A 1 -23.11 59.01 -25.10
CA PHE A 1 -21.70 58.76 -25.49
C PHE A 1 -21.52 57.26 -25.62
N SER A 2 -21.98 56.59 -26.67
CA SER A 2 -21.45 56.54 -28.05
C SER A 2 -19.96 56.20 -28.13
N ARG A 3 -19.62 54.93 -28.40
CA ARG A 3 -18.90 54.53 -29.63
C ARG A 3 -18.74 53.02 -29.77
N ALA A 4 -19.32 52.51 -30.85
CA ALA A 4 -18.94 51.29 -31.52
C ALA A 4 -17.65 51.50 -32.35
N MET A 5 -16.92 50.43 -32.66
CA MET A 5 -16.15 50.32 -33.91
C MET A 5 -16.02 48.85 -34.33
N SER A 6 -16.64 48.55 -35.47
CA SER A 6 -16.44 47.37 -36.32
C SER A 6 -15.22 47.55 -37.24
N GLY A 7 -14.74 46.46 -37.84
CA GLY A 7 -13.88 46.44 -39.04
C GLY A 7 -12.96 45.22 -39.01
N ALA A 8 -13.17 44.09 -39.70
CA ALA A 8 -13.51 43.79 -41.10
C ALA A 8 -12.34 43.96 -42.09
N PHE A 9 -12.18 42.91 -42.93
CA PHE A 9 -11.49 42.79 -44.22
C PHE A 9 -9.99 42.45 -44.31
N ALA A 10 -9.75 41.24 -44.85
CA ALA A 10 -8.56 40.86 -45.62
C ALA A 10 -8.64 41.42 -47.06
N PRO A 11 -7.50 41.52 -47.77
CA PRO A 11 -7.46 40.93 -49.11
C PRO A 11 -6.15 40.21 -49.45
N ARG A 12 -6.28 39.24 -50.36
CA ARG A 12 -5.24 38.54 -51.13
C ARG A 12 -4.34 39.54 -51.86
N ASN A 13 -3.05 39.19 -52.02
CA ASN A 13 -2.22 39.72 -53.09
C ASN A 13 -1.44 38.59 -53.77
N GLU A 14 -1.53 38.58 -55.09
CA GLU A 14 -0.88 37.65 -56.01
C GLU A 14 0.57 38.04 -56.33
N LEU A 15 1.30 37.06 -56.85
CA LEU A 15 2.73 36.95 -57.16
C LEU A 15 3.30 38.01 -58.12
N PRO A 16 4.65 38.09 -58.22
CA PRO A 16 5.26 37.80 -59.52
C PRO A 16 6.47 36.85 -59.47
N ARG A 17 6.82 36.36 -60.67
CA ARG A 17 7.64 35.20 -61.03
C ARG A 17 9.15 35.48 -61.20
N SER A 18 9.95 34.42 -60.94
CA SER A 18 11.20 33.97 -61.63
C SER A 18 12.52 34.75 -61.39
N PRO A 19 13.74 34.13 -61.50
CA PRO A 19 14.11 33.05 -62.43
C PRO A 19 15.00 31.87 -61.93
N ARG A 20 14.84 30.75 -62.67
CA ARG A 20 15.77 29.65 -63.06
C ARG A 20 16.76 29.06 -62.04
N PRO A 21 16.57 27.79 -61.63
CA PRO A 21 17.69 26.92 -61.26
C PRO A 21 18.33 26.29 -62.50
N SER A 22 19.65 26.43 -62.54
CA SER A 22 20.62 25.75 -63.41
C SER A 22 20.42 24.24 -63.45
N ASP A 23 20.68 23.68 -64.64
CA ASP A 23 20.78 22.27 -64.98
C ASP A 23 21.26 21.39 -63.81
N ARG A 24 20.35 20.58 -63.29
CA ARG A 24 20.69 19.38 -62.53
C ARG A 24 20.34 18.18 -63.38
N VAL A 25 21.39 17.50 -63.80
CA VAL A 25 21.42 16.16 -64.39
C VAL A 25 20.34 15.27 -63.72
N PRO A 26 19.50 14.54 -64.49
CA PRO A 26 18.60 13.56 -63.92
C PRO A 26 19.45 12.46 -63.29
N VAL A 27 19.58 12.52 -61.96
CA VAL A 27 20.11 11.41 -61.17
C VAL A 27 19.14 10.25 -61.40
N SER A 28 19.62 9.22 -62.09
CA SER A 28 18.90 7.99 -62.33
C SER A 28 18.42 7.44 -60.98
N GLU A 29 17.13 7.50 -60.73
CA GLU A 29 16.48 6.97 -59.53
C GLU A 29 16.73 5.46 -59.49
N SER A 30 17.73 5.04 -58.70
CA SER A 30 17.99 3.63 -58.44
C SER A 30 16.76 3.05 -57.78
N SER A 31 16.11 2.10 -58.44
CA SER A 31 14.95 1.41 -57.90
C SER A 31 15.32 0.77 -56.56
N PRO A 32 14.53 0.99 -55.49
CA PRO A 32 14.87 0.49 -54.16
C PRO A 32 14.98 -1.04 -54.17
N SER A 33 16.05 -1.53 -53.55
CA SER A 33 16.36 -2.95 -53.42
C SER A 33 15.18 -3.68 -52.75
N THR A 34 14.94 -4.94 -53.12
CA THR A 34 13.90 -5.78 -52.49
C THR A 34 14.06 -5.82 -50.96
N LEU A 35 15.30 -5.75 -50.47
CA LEU A 35 15.60 -5.67 -49.04
C LEU A 35 15.15 -4.33 -48.43
N GLU A 36 15.36 -3.21 -49.13
CA GLU A 36 14.91 -1.87 -48.69
C GLU A 36 13.39 -1.79 -48.65
N LYS A 37 12.70 -2.40 -49.61
CA LYS A 37 11.22 -2.49 -49.60
C LYS A 37 10.70 -3.24 -48.38
N VAL A 38 11.33 -4.37 -48.03
CA VAL A 38 10.95 -5.17 -46.85
C VAL A 38 11.26 -4.44 -45.55
N LEU A 39 12.38 -3.71 -45.48
CA LEU A 39 12.72 -2.89 -44.31
C LEU A 39 11.72 -1.75 -44.12
N HIS A 40 11.39 -1.02 -45.19
CA HIS A 40 10.38 0.04 -45.14
C HIS A 40 8.99 -0.48 -44.77
N GLU A 41 8.58 -1.65 -45.26
CA GLU A 41 7.31 -2.27 -44.89
C GLU A 41 7.29 -2.68 -43.41
N LYS A 42 8.40 -3.22 -42.90
CA LYS A 42 8.55 -3.58 -41.48
C LYS A 42 8.55 -2.35 -40.57
N GLU A 43 9.19 -1.26 -40.98
CA GLU A 43 9.18 0.02 -40.27
C GLU A 43 7.79 0.65 -40.27
N ALA A 44 7.10 0.65 -41.41
CA ALA A 44 5.74 1.15 -41.53
C ALA A 44 4.77 0.37 -40.62
N ARG A 45 4.92 -0.97 -40.56
CA ARG A 45 4.12 -1.81 -39.66
C ARG A 45 4.38 -1.50 -38.19
N ARG A 46 5.64 -1.34 -37.79
CA ARG A 46 6.00 -0.96 -36.41
C ARG A 46 5.45 0.42 -36.03
N ALA A 47 5.54 1.38 -36.94
CA ALA A 47 4.99 2.72 -36.74
C ALA A 47 3.47 2.69 -36.55
N ALA A 48 2.76 1.89 -37.33
CA ALA A 48 1.31 1.72 -37.18
C ALA A 48 0.93 1.04 -35.85
N GLU A 49 1.68 0.01 -35.43
CA GLU A 49 1.48 -0.66 -34.13
C GLU A 49 1.75 0.28 -32.95
N GLU A 50 2.79 1.13 -33.03
CA GLU A 50 3.11 2.14 -32.02
C GLU A 50 2.05 3.24 -31.96
N GLU A 51 1.58 3.73 -33.11
CA GLU A 51 0.49 4.72 -33.19
C GLU A 51 -0.80 4.16 -32.56
N GLN A 52 -1.14 2.90 -32.84
CA GLN A 52 -2.30 2.24 -32.24
C GLN A 52 -2.15 2.10 -30.71
N ARG A 53 -0.95 1.76 -30.22
CA ARG A 53 -0.67 1.67 -28.79
C ARG A 53 -0.77 3.04 -28.10
N LEU A 54 -0.24 4.09 -28.71
CA LEU A 54 -0.35 5.46 -28.20
C LEU A 54 -1.81 5.93 -28.14
N LYS A 55 -2.61 5.57 -29.14
CA LYS A 55 -4.05 5.84 -29.15
C LYS A 55 -4.77 5.11 -28.00
N GLN A 56 -4.48 3.82 -27.80
CA GLN A 56 -5.05 3.06 -26.67
C GLN A 56 -4.66 3.65 -25.31
N LEU A 57 -3.41 4.08 -25.14
CA LEU A 57 -2.96 4.75 -23.90
C LEU A 57 -3.65 6.11 -23.71
N HIS A 58 -3.88 6.85 -24.78
CA HIS A 58 -4.61 8.11 -24.72
C HIS A 58 -6.07 7.87 -24.32
N ASP A 59 -6.75 6.90 -24.94
CA ASP A 59 -8.14 6.54 -24.64
C ASP A 59 -8.28 6.07 -23.19
N ALA A 60 -7.38 5.19 -22.72
CA ALA A 60 -7.35 4.75 -21.32
C ALA A 60 -7.10 5.92 -20.34
N ARG A 61 -6.25 6.88 -20.72
CA ARG A 61 -5.99 8.07 -19.92
C ARG A 61 -7.22 8.96 -19.84
N VAL A 62 -7.88 9.22 -20.97
CA VAL A 62 -9.14 9.98 -21.03
C VAL A 62 -10.21 9.32 -20.18
N GLU A 63 -10.35 7.99 -20.27
CA GLU A 63 -11.30 7.21 -19.47
C GLU A 63 -11.01 7.32 -17.96
N HIS A 64 -9.74 7.17 -17.56
CA HIS A 64 -9.29 7.33 -16.17
C HIS A 64 -9.61 8.73 -15.62
N PHE A 65 -9.33 9.80 -16.38
CA PHE A 65 -9.70 11.17 -15.97
C PHE A 65 -11.21 11.37 -15.94
N GLY A 66 -11.96 10.71 -16.83
CA GLY A 66 -13.41 10.67 -16.82
C GLY A 66 -13.97 10.04 -15.55
N TYR A 67 -13.47 8.87 -15.15
CA TYR A 67 -13.83 8.23 -13.88
C TYR A 67 -13.47 9.09 -12.69
N ARG A 68 -12.27 9.67 -12.64
CA ARG A 68 -11.84 10.56 -11.56
C ARG A 68 -12.76 11.78 -11.44
N LYS A 69 -13.14 12.39 -12.56
CA LYS A 69 -14.06 13.54 -12.57
C LYS A 69 -15.46 13.15 -12.11
N ARG A 70 -15.98 11.98 -12.52
CA ARG A 70 -17.26 11.45 -12.02
C ARG A 70 -17.20 11.16 -10.52
N LEU A 71 -16.15 10.51 -10.04
CA LEU A 71 -15.92 10.22 -8.63
C LEU A 71 -15.87 11.52 -7.79
N LEU A 72 -15.15 12.55 -8.28
CA LEU A 72 -15.09 13.86 -7.62
C LEU A 72 -16.41 14.63 -7.67
N ALA A 73 -17.20 14.47 -8.74
CA ALA A 73 -18.52 15.07 -8.84
C ALA A 73 -19.52 14.39 -7.89
N SER A 74 -19.48 13.05 -7.80
CA SER A 74 -20.22 12.27 -6.80
C SER A 74 -19.81 12.66 -5.38
N ALA A 75 -18.51 12.85 -5.13
CA ALA A 75 -17.99 13.28 -3.84
C ALA A 75 -18.39 14.70 -3.41
N LYS A 76 -18.73 15.58 -4.36
CA LYS A 76 -19.27 16.92 -4.08
C LYS A 76 -20.78 16.93 -3.80
N GLY A 77 -21.51 15.92 -4.26
CA GLY A 77 -22.96 15.79 -4.05
C GLY A 77 -23.32 14.93 -2.83
N GLU A 78 -22.51 13.92 -2.54
CA GLU A 78 -22.67 13.00 -1.41
C GLU A 78 -21.30 12.82 -0.74
N TYR A 79 -21.26 13.14 0.55
CA TYR A 79 -20.12 13.07 1.48
C TYR A 79 -19.05 11.99 1.16
N LEU A 80 -18.13 12.32 0.27
CA LEU A 80 -16.85 11.64 0.12
C LEU A 80 -15.78 12.70 0.31
N ASP A 81 -15.08 12.61 1.44
CA ASP A 81 -14.07 13.58 1.84
C ASP A 81 -13.03 13.70 0.72
N THR A 82 -12.85 14.91 0.20
CA THR A 82 -11.98 15.19 -0.97
C THR A 82 -10.54 14.73 -0.70
N ALA A 83 -10.16 14.61 0.57
CA ALA A 83 -8.92 14.03 1.05
C ALA A 83 -8.71 12.56 0.63
N LEU A 84 -9.75 11.71 0.67
CA LEU A 84 -9.64 10.27 0.36
C LEU A 84 -9.45 10.01 -1.14
N VAL A 85 -10.08 10.82 -2.00
CA VAL A 85 -9.86 10.78 -3.46
C VAL A 85 -8.48 11.35 -3.83
N LEU A 86 -8.00 12.36 -3.09
CA LEU A 86 -6.67 12.90 -3.27
C LEU A 86 -5.57 11.93 -2.81
N ASP A 87 -5.72 11.27 -1.66
CA ASP A 87 -4.77 10.26 -1.15
C ASP A 87 -4.73 9.00 -2.02
N TRP A 88 -5.88 8.56 -2.54
CA TRP A 88 -5.91 7.43 -3.49
C TRP A 88 -5.24 7.80 -4.83
N SER A 89 -5.41 9.05 -5.28
CA SER A 89 -4.72 9.56 -6.48
C SER A 89 -3.24 9.92 -6.26
N ALA A 90 -2.82 10.20 -5.02
CA ALA A 90 -1.44 10.44 -4.63
C ALA A 90 -0.68 9.12 -4.41
N GLY A 91 -1.32 8.11 -3.84
CA GLY A 91 -0.76 6.77 -3.62
C GLY A 91 -0.38 6.03 -4.91
N ALA A 92 -1.06 6.31 -6.02
CA ALA A 92 -0.70 5.78 -7.35
C ALA A 92 0.58 6.43 -7.94
N VAL A 93 1.03 7.58 -7.41
CA VAL A 93 2.23 8.31 -7.87
C VAL A 93 3.37 8.23 -6.83
N GLU A 94 3.05 8.07 -5.54
CA GLU A 94 4.01 7.94 -4.43
C GLU A 94 4.45 6.51 -4.10
N LEU A 95 3.88 5.49 -4.77
CA LEU A 95 4.47 4.14 -4.86
C LEU A 95 5.87 4.14 -5.52
N GLY A 96 6.35 5.28 -6.03
CA GLY A 96 7.60 5.38 -6.77
C GLY A 96 8.81 6.03 -6.10
N LYS A 97 8.70 6.99 -5.16
CA LYS A 97 9.87 7.91 -4.94
C LYS A 97 10.21 8.43 -3.54
N THR A 98 9.40 8.31 -2.50
CA THR A 98 9.63 9.13 -1.27
C THR A 98 9.69 8.40 0.07
N PHE A 99 9.26 7.14 0.20
CA PHE A 99 9.32 6.44 1.50
C PHE A 99 10.63 5.72 1.84
N VAL A 100 11.55 5.54 0.89
CA VAL A 100 12.86 4.90 1.15
C VAL A 100 13.90 5.88 1.72
N HIS A 101 13.77 7.20 1.49
CA HIS A 101 14.82 8.16 1.86
C HIS A 101 14.61 8.93 3.18
N ALA A 102 13.43 8.87 3.80
CA ALA A 102 13.16 9.64 5.04
C ALA A 102 13.37 8.87 6.35
N ARG A 103 13.42 7.52 6.34
CA ARG A 103 13.64 6.73 7.56
C ARG A 103 15.11 6.70 8.04
N ASN A 104 16.05 7.08 7.18
CA ASN A 104 17.50 7.15 7.46
C ASN A 104 17.97 8.35 8.30
N ARG A 105 17.09 9.24 8.79
CA ARG A 105 17.51 10.45 9.52
C ARG A 105 17.00 10.63 10.95
N ARG A 106 16.17 9.71 11.48
CA ARG A 106 15.80 9.73 12.91
C ARG A 106 16.45 8.63 13.75
N SER A 107 17.18 7.70 13.11
CA SER A 107 18.01 6.70 13.79
C SER A 107 19.31 7.26 14.37
N SER A 108 19.73 8.47 13.98
CA SER A 108 21.03 9.02 14.37
C SER A 108 21.03 9.82 15.69
N ARG A 109 19.90 9.88 16.43
CA ARG A 109 19.83 10.60 17.72
C ARG A 109 19.36 9.77 18.90
N ALA A 110 18.92 8.53 18.66
CA ALA A 110 18.77 7.52 19.72
C ALA A 110 20.02 6.63 19.88
N GLN A 111 21.05 6.82 19.05
CA GLN A 111 22.31 6.04 19.04
C GLN A 111 23.51 6.73 19.72
N THR A 112 23.33 7.89 20.37
CA THR A 112 24.45 8.59 21.05
C THR A 112 24.40 8.53 22.58
N ALA A 113 23.61 7.62 23.15
CA ALA A 113 23.59 7.37 24.60
C ALA A 113 24.16 5.99 25.01
N ASP A 114 24.63 5.18 24.05
CA ASP A 114 25.23 3.85 24.28
C ASP A 114 26.74 3.80 24.02
N ALA A 115 27.40 4.95 23.94
CA ALA A 115 28.85 5.05 23.74
C ALA A 115 29.62 5.19 25.06
N ALA A 116 29.18 4.49 26.12
CA ALA A 116 29.91 4.42 27.38
C ALA A 116 29.82 3.01 27.99
N ALA A 117 30.67 2.12 27.45
CA ALA A 117 31.27 0.96 28.10
C ALA A 117 30.45 0.29 29.24
N GLY A 118 29.60 -0.65 28.84
CA GLY A 118 29.24 -1.83 29.62
C GLY A 118 29.10 -2.98 28.63
N GLU A 119 29.64 -4.16 28.93
CA GLU A 119 29.36 -5.38 28.17
C GLU A 119 27.86 -5.46 27.92
N GLU A 120 27.44 -5.43 26.65
CA GLU A 120 26.04 -5.66 26.28
C GLU A 120 25.71 -7.07 26.79
N ASP A 121 25.00 -7.12 27.91
CA ASP A 121 24.46 -8.33 28.51
C ASP A 121 23.62 -9.02 27.44
N VAL A 122 24.22 -10.02 26.79
CA VAL A 122 23.56 -10.75 25.71
C VAL A 122 22.50 -11.59 26.40
N PRO A 123 21.20 -11.37 26.14
CA PRO A 123 20.20 -12.23 26.74
C PRO A 123 20.48 -13.65 26.31
N GLU A 124 20.88 -14.49 27.27
CA GLU A 124 21.07 -15.91 27.02
C GLU A 124 19.74 -16.50 26.53
N PRO A 125 19.78 -17.47 25.60
CA PRO A 125 18.57 -18.12 25.15
C PRO A 125 17.83 -18.73 26.36
N ALA A 126 16.57 -18.34 26.55
CA ALA A 126 15.79 -18.81 27.69
C ALA A 126 15.20 -20.20 27.41
N MET A 127 15.04 -20.56 26.14
CA MET A 127 14.48 -21.84 25.69
C MET A 127 15.56 -22.78 25.19
N SER A 128 15.32 -24.08 25.32
CA SER A 128 16.12 -25.08 24.63
C SER A 128 15.85 -25.06 23.12
N LEU A 129 16.78 -25.58 22.31
CA LEU A 129 16.56 -25.71 20.86
C LEU A 129 15.32 -26.56 20.51
N GLY A 130 15.03 -27.59 21.31
CA GLY A 130 13.86 -28.43 21.09
C GLY A 130 12.55 -27.68 21.31
N GLU A 131 12.46 -26.91 22.39
CA GLU A 131 11.31 -26.03 22.67
C GLU A 131 11.17 -24.95 21.60
N LEU A 132 12.28 -24.36 21.16
CA LEU A 132 12.26 -23.34 20.11
C LEU A 132 11.77 -23.90 18.77
N ARG A 133 12.16 -25.14 18.41
CA ARG A 133 11.63 -25.82 17.22
C ARG A 133 10.13 -26.03 17.29
N GLN A 134 9.61 -26.45 18.45
CA GLN A 134 8.17 -26.58 18.64
C GLN A 134 7.47 -25.23 18.48
N GLN A 135 7.98 -24.18 19.12
CA GLN A 135 7.40 -22.83 18.97
C GLN A 135 7.50 -22.27 17.55
N TRP A 136 8.55 -22.62 16.81
CA TRP A 136 8.69 -22.25 15.41
C TRP A 136 7.59 -22.86 14.55
N LEU A 137 7.28 -24.14 14.76
CA LEU A 137 6.17 -24.81 14.09
C LEU A 137 4.82 -24.15 14.45
N GLU A 138 4.63 -23.79 15.72
CA GLU A 138 3.43 -23.07 16.15
C GLU A 138 3.33 -21.69 15.49
N ALA A 139 4.42 -20.91 15.46
CA ALA A 139 4.46 -19.58 14.85
C ALA A 139 4.13 -19.64 13.34
N THR A 140 4.70 -20.60 12.60
CA THR A 140 4.40 -20.81 11.17
C THR A 140 2.95 -21.24 10.94
N CYS A 141 2.33 -21.94 11.89
CA CYS A 141 0.91 -22.28 11.84
C CYS A 141 -0.02 -21.11 12.20
N LEU A 142 0.41 -20.20 13.07
CA LEU A 142 -0.39 -19.04 13.49
C LEU A 142 -0.38 -17.90 12.45
N LEU A 143 0.72 -17.76 11.70
CA LEU A 143 0.90 -16.71 10.70
C LEU A 143 0.42 -17.15 9.31
N ARG A 144 -0.10 -16.20 8.53
CA ARG A 144 -0.44 -16.38 7.10
C ARG A 144 0.77 -16.17 6.18
N SER A 145 1.89 -15.67 6.71
CA SER A 145 3.08 -15.41 5.92
C SER A 145 3.88 -16.68 5.70
N ASN A 146 4.40 -16.83 4.49
CA ASN A 146 5.44 -17.80 4.22
C ASN A 146 6.79 -17.23 4.69
N LEU A 147 7.53 -17.96 5.54
CA LEU A 147 8.79 -17.51 6.14
C LEU A 147 10.04 -18.04 5.41
N ASP A 148 9.85 -18.71 4.26
CA ASP A 148 10.91 -19.37 3.48
C ASP A 148 11.97 -18.42 2.92
N THR A 149 11.83 -17.09 3.02
CA THR A 149 12.81 -16.13 2.51
C THR A 149 13.22 -15.12 3.58
N VAL A 150 14.46 -14.62 3.48
CA VAL A 150 14.99 -13.59 4.38
C VAL A 150 14.06 -12.38 4.45
N GLU A 151 13.59 -11.91 3.29
CA GLU A 151 12.72 -10.73 3.19
C GLU A 151 11.36 -10.98 3.86
N ALA A 152 10.75 -12.15 3.61
CA ALA A 152 9.46 -12.48 4.19
C ALA A 152 9.55 -12.70 5.71
N PHE A 153 10.64 -13.30 6.19
CA PHE A 153 10.93 -13.45 7.61
C PHE A 153 11.05 -12.10 8.32
N GLU A 154 11.86 -11.18 7.78
CA GLU A 154 12.03 -9.83 8.35
C GLU A 154 10.73 -9.02 8.29
N GLN A 155 9.97 -9.16 7.20
CA GLN A 155 8.66 -8.52 7.05
C GLN A 155 7.66 -9.07 8.08
N ALA A 156 7.60 -10.37 8.29
CA ALA A 156 6.74 -10.99 9.31
C ALA A 156 7.13 -10.50 10.71
N ARG A 157 8.42 -10.52 11.07
CA ARG A 157 8.89 -10.04 12.38
C ARG A 157 8.53 -8.58 12.61
N THR A 158 8.69 -7.74 11.59
CA THR A 158 8.31 -6.32 11.65
C THR A 158 6.80 -6.15 11.77
N THR A 159 6.01 -6.90 11.00
CA THR A 159 4.55 -6.83 11.00
C THR A 159 3.96 -7.30 12.32
N VAL A 160 4.48 -8.38 12.91
CA VAL A 160 4.06 -8.86 14.25
C VAL A 160 4.31 -7.78 15.30
N ARG A 161 5.51 -7.20 15.34
CA ARG A 161 5.82 -6.12 16.29
C ARG A 161 4.90 -4.90 16.13
N ASN A 162 4.67 -4.48 14.89
CA ASN A 162 3.79 -3.34 14.61
C ASN A 162 2.34 -3.64 14.98
N SER A 163 1.89 -4.88 14.77
CA SER A 163 0.53 -5.34 15.10
C SER A 163 0.30 -5.34 16.60
N LEU A 164 1.27 -5.83 17.40
CA LEU A 164 1.20 -5.76 18.86
C LEU A 164 1.13 -4.31 19.35
N GLY A 165 2.01 -3.42 18.86
CA GLY A 165 1.97 -2.01 19.23
C GLY A 165 0.67 -1.30 18.83
N PHE A 166 0.04 -1.73 17.74
CA PHE A 166 -1.30 -1.27 17.36
C PHE A 166 -2.38 -1.76 18.34
N LEU A 167 -2.36 -3.03 18.75
CA LEU A 167 -3.31 -3.58 19.72
C LEU A 167 -3.18 -2.89 21.08
N ASP A 168 -1.96 -2.60 21.53
CA ASP A 168 -1.70 -1.80 22.73
C ASP A 168 -2.28 -0.39 22.59
N THR A 169 -2.09 0.23 21.42
CA THR A 169 -2.65 1.55 21.12
C THR A 169 -4.18 1.52 21.18
N LEU A 170 -4.83 0.51 20.59
CA LEU A 170 -6.28 0.35 20.69
C LEU A 170 -6.74 0.12 22.14
N GLY A 171 -6.00 -0.66 22.93
CA GLY A 171 -6.28 -0.86 24.35
C GLY A 171 -6.21 0.44 25.13
N ALA A 172 -5.19 1.25 24.90
CA ALA A 172 -5.05 2.57 25.52
C ALA A 172 -6.19 3.52 25.12
N ILE A 173 -6.57 3.55 23.83
CA ILE A 173 -7.71 4.33 23.33
C ILE A 173 -9.01 3.87 24.00
N ALA A 174 -9.24 2.56 24.09
CA ALA A 174 -10.43 2.01 24.74
C ALA A 174 -10.48 2.35 26.23
N ALA A 175 -9.36 2.27 26.95
CA ALA A 175 -9.27 2.58 28.37
C ALA A 175 -9.61 4.06 28.66
N LEU A 176 -9.05 4.98 27.86
CA LEU A 176 -9.32 6.42 27.96
C LEU A 176 -10.80 6.77 27.71
N ASN A 177 -11.51 5.93 26.95
CA ASN A 177 -12.89 6.16 26.52
C ASN A 177 -13.87 5.13 27.10
N SER A 178 -13.50 4.48 28.19
CA SER A 178 -14.25 3.38 28.83
C SER A 178 -15.69 3.75 29.23
N GLY A 179 -15.98 5.05 29.46
CA GLY A 179 -17.33 5.55 29.73
C GLY A 179 -18.21 5.77 28.49
N GLN A 180 -17.62 5.82 27.30
CA GLN A 180 -18.32 6.11 26.03
C GLN A 180 -18.42 4.91 25.10
N LEU A 181 -17.48 3.95 25.20
CA LEU A 181 -17.40 2.79 24.32
C LEU A 181 -17.84 1.52 25.02
N GLN A 182 -19.14 1.20 24.95
CA GLN A 182 -19.62 -0.13 25.29
C GLN A 182 -18.96 -1.16 24.35
N GLY A 183 -18.10 -2.02 24.90
CA GLY A 183 -17.39 -3.10 24.17
C GLY A 183 -15.89 -2.86 23.92
N GLY A 184 -15.33 -1.71 24.33
CA GLY A 184 -13.88 -1.50 24.43
C GLY A 184 -13.11 -1.69 23.11
N THR A 185 -11.93 -2.31 23.18
CA THR A 185 -10.99 -2.53 22.06
C THR A 185 -11.65 -3.25 20.88
N GLY A 186 -12.50 -4.25 21.17
CA GLY A 186 -13.19 -5.04 20.14
C GLY A 186 -14.13 -4.19 19.29
N THR A 187 -14.90 -3.29 19.91
CA THR A 187 -15.79 -2.38 19.19
C THR A 187 -15.01 -1.45 18.25
N ILE A 188 -13.91 -0.86 18.71
CA ILE A 188 -13.08 0.02 17.88
C ILE A 188 -12.52 -0.77 16.68
N PHE A 189 -12.01 -1.97 16.93
CA PHE A 189 -11.46 -2.82 15.87
C PHE A 189 -12.52 -3.23 14.84
N GLN A 190 -13.74 -3.56 15.27
CA GLN A 190 -14.84 -3.89 14.36
C GLN A 190 -15.25 -2.71 13.48
N GLU A 191 -15.25 -1.49 14.02
CA GLU A 191 -15.52 -0.30 13.18
C GLU A 191 -14.42 -0.08 12.14
N LEU A 192 -13.15 -0.28 12.51
CA LEU A 192 -12.03 -0.24 11.56
C LEU A 192 -12.19 -1.30 10.46
N LEU A 193 -12.62 -2.50 10.81
CA LEU A 193 -12.92 -3.55 9.85
C LEU A 193 -14.05 -3.13 8.90
N LYS A 194 -15.18 -2.63 9.39
CA LYS A 194 -16.28 -2.14 8.55
C LYS A 194 -15.83 -1.06 7.57
N ASP A 195 -15.00 -0.13 8.01
CA ASP A 195 -14.44 0.92 7.15
C ASP A 195 -13.50 0.36 6.08
N LEU A 196 -12.67 -0.64 6.41
CA LEU A 196 -11.89 -1.36 5.39
C LEU A 196 -12.79 -2.04 4.33
N ALA A 197 -13.95 -2.58 4.74
CA ALA A 197 -14.92 -3.19 3.83
C ALA A 197 -15.43 -2.16 2.83
N ARG A 198 -15.79 -0.96 3.32
CA ARG A 198 -16.26 0.16 2.51
C ARG A 198 -15.22 0.66 1.52
N CYS A 199 -13.94 0.61 1.90
CA CYS A 199 -12.82 0.91 1.01
C CYS A 199 -12.55 -0.17 -0.06
N GLY A 200 -13.38 -1.21 -0.16
CA GLY A 200 -13.27 -2.26 -1.17
C GLY A 200 -12.22 -3.32 -0.85
N VAL A 201 -11.74 -3.40 0.40
CA VAL A 201 -10.81 -4.45 0.81
C VAL A 201 -11.55 -5.78 0.90
N SER A 202 -11.47 -6.59 -0.16
CA SER A 202 -12.12 -7.90 -0.28
C SER A 202 -11.74 -8.88 0.85
N GLY A 203 -12.61 -9.88 1.09
CA GLY A 203 -12.44 -10.93 2.09
C GLY A 203 -13.11 -10.67 3.45
N MET A 204 -14.09 -9.77 3.50
CA MET A 204 -14.77 -9.39 4.75
C MET A 204 -16.08 -10.16 4.94
N MET A 205 -16.04 -11.19 5.79
CA MET A 205 -17.24 -11.74 6.43
C MET A 205 -17.36 -11.08 7.81
N VAL A 206 -17.96 -9.89 7.86
CA VAL A 206 -18.57 -9.39 9.09
C VAL A 206 -19.96 -9.98 9.10
N ASP A 207 -20.13 -11.17 9.68
CA ASP A 207 -21.40 -11.92 9.65
C ASP A 207 -22.55 -11.18 10.37
N ASN A 208 -22.24 -10.12 11.13
CA ASN A 208 -23.22 -9.19 11.70
C ASN A 208 -23.83 -8.19 10.68
N LEU A 209 -23.43 -8.25 9.40
CA LEU A 209 -24.15 -7.58 8.30
C LEU A 209 -25.27 -8.47 7.72
N GLY A 210 -25.47 -9.67 8.26
CA GLY A 210 -26.54 -10.57 7.87
C GLY A 210 -27.92 -10.04 8.23
N ASP A 211 -28.71 -9.77 7.19
CA ASP A 211 -30.19 -9.70 7.19
C ASP A 211 -30.87 -8.33 7.34
N GLN A 212 -30.15 -7.23 7.18
CA GLN A 212 -30.77 -5.97 6.78
C GLN A 212 -30.24 -5.59 5.40
N GLY A 213 -31.16 -5.44 4.45
CA GLY A 213 -30.86 -5.30 3.03
C GLY A 213 -29.83 -4.21 2.72
N ALA A 214 -29.34 -4.21 1.48
CA ALA A 214 -28.33 -3.32 0.92
C ALA A 214 -28.69 -1.81 0.89
N ASP A 215 -29.38 -1.33 1.91
CA ASP A 215 -29.40 0.05 2.34
C ASP A 215 -28.28 0.15 3.38
N VAL A 216 -27.10 0.60 2.96
CA VAL A 216 -26.00 0.95 3.88
C VAL A 216 -26.56 2.05 4.76
N SER A 217 -27.04 1.70 5.96
CA SER A 217 -27.70 2.69 6.81
C SER A 217 -26.71 3.83 7.04
N PHE A 218 -27.16 5.05 6.74
CA PHE A 218 -26.40 6.27 6.97
C PHE A 218 -25.86 6.35 8.41
N ASP A 219 -26.52 5.65 9.34
CA ASP A 219 -26.16 5.51 10.74
C ASP A 219 -24.78 4.86 10.97
N ASP A 220 -24.38 3.85 10.19
CA ASP A 220 -23.12 3.14 10.45
C ASP A 220 -21.88 3.92 9.94
N ALA A 221 -22.03 4.80 8.94
CA ALA A 221 -20.97 5.71 8.49
C ALA A 221 -20.86 6.94 9.42
N ALA A 222 -22.01 7.46 9.84
CA ALA A 222 -22.08 8.47 10.89
C ALA A 222 -21.48 7.96 12.20
N ARG A 223 -21.66 6.69 12.54
CA ARG A 223 -21.10 6.06 13.74
C ARG A 223 -19.58 5.93 13.70
N ALA A 224 -18.99 5.45 12.62
CA ALA A 224 -17.53 5.38 12.47
C ALA A 224 -16.90 6.80 12.51
N SER A 225 -17.50 7.77 11.82
CA SER A 225 -17.08 9.17 11.86
C SER A 225 -17.28 9.82 13.24
N ALA A 226 -18.37 9.48 13.94
CA ALA A 226 -18.64 9.94 15.30
C ALA A 226 -17.69 9.31 16.30
N LEU A 227 -17.30 8.05 16.12
CA LEU A 227 -16.32 7.36 16.94
C LEU A 227 -14.92 7.94 16.71
N ALA A 228 -14.50 8.14 15.46
CA ALA A 228 -13.24 8.81 15.14
C ALA A 228 -13.19 10.25 15.67
N SER A 229 -14.33 10.96 15.66
CA SER A 229 -14.45 12.32 16.21
C SER A 229 -14.49 12.32 17.75
N ALA A 230 -15.22 11.39 18.37
CA ALA A 230 -15.30 11.22 19.82
C ALA A 230 -13.95 10.82 20.41
N LEU A 231 -13.19 10.02 19.68
CA LEU A 231 -11.83 9.63 20.02
C LEU A 231 -10.77 10.73 19.72
N ALA A 232 -11.17 11.87 19.16
CA ALA A 232 -10.27 12.93 18.68
C ALA A 232 -9.12 12.41 17.78
N CYS A 233 -9.38 11.33 17.03
CA CYS A 233 -8.37 10.55 16.32
C CYS A 233 -8.58 10.57 14.80
N ARG A 234 -9.34 11.53 14.25
CA ARG A 234 -9.65 11.57 12.81
C ARG A 234 -8.41 11.48 11.92
N ASP A 235 -7.36 12.25 12.25
CA ASP A 235 -6.09 12.24 11.50
C ASP A 235 -5.28 10.94 11.69
N ARG A 236 -5.58 10.17 12.74
CA ARG A 236 -4.96 8.88 13.06
C ARG A 236 -5.78 7.69 12.56
N TRP A 237 -7.03 7.90 12.17
CA TRP A 237 -7.94 6.83 11.78
C TRP A 237 -7.43 6.06 10.56
N ALA A 238 -6.88 6.76 9.56
CA ALA A 238 -6.26 6.12 8.40
C ALA A 238 -5.07 5.21 8.77
N LEU A 239 -4.26 5.61 9.75
CA LEU A 239 -3.18 4.78 10.27
C LEU A 239 -3.73 3.54 10.99
N LEU A 240 -4.75 3.72 11.83
CA LEU A 240 -5.41 2.61 12.53
C LEU A 240 -6.06 1.63 11.55
N LEU A 241 -6.67 2.12 10.46
CA LEU A 241 -7.24 1.29 9.39
C LEU A 241 -6.17 0.43 8.73
N ARG A 242 -5.05 1.04 8.34
CA ARG A 242 -3.92 0.30 7.77
C ARG A 242 -3.38 -0.75 8.74
N GLN A 243 -3.20 -0.39 10.01
CA GLN A 243 -2.68 -1.33 11.01
C GLN A 243 -3.68 -2.46 11.32
N ALA A 244 -4.98 -2.17 11.34
CA ALA A 244 -6.01 -3.20 11.45
C ALA A 244 -5.97 -4.17 10.26
N HIS A 245 -5.72 -3.65 9.06
CA HIS A 245 -5.50 -4.48 7.88
C HIS A 245 -4.25 -5.37 8.01
N ASP A 246 -3.14 -4.83 8.51
CA ASP A 246 -1.91 -5.58 8.74
C ASP A 246 -2.14 -6.74 9.72
N VAL A 247 -2.82 -6.50 10.85
CA VAL A 247 -3.20 -7.53 11.82
C VAL A 247 -4.05 -8.61 11.15
N ARG A 248 -5.07 -8.21 10.39
CA ARG A 248 -5.95 -9.14 9.67
C ARG A 248 -5.20 -10.01 8.67
N CYS A 249 -4.20 -9.45 8.00
CA CYS A 249 -3.45 -10.15 6.96
C CYS A 249 -2.37 -11.07 7.54
N ILE A 250 -1.82 -10.73 8.70
CA ILE A 250 -0.72 -11.51 9.29
C ILE A 250 -1.21 -12.75 10.04
N VAL A 251 -2.32 -12.69 10.80
CA VAL A 251 -2.81 -13.85 11.59
C VAL A 251 -3.74 -14.76 10.79
N ARG A 252 -3.70 -16.07 11.04
CA ARG A 252 -4.65 -17.02 10.44
C ARG A 252 -6.04 -16.97 11.04
N ILE A 253 -6.16 -16.47 12.27
CA ILE A 253 -7.43 -16.35 13.02
C ILE A 253 -8.39 -15.40 12.27
N LYS A 254 -9.67 -15.78 12.20
CA LYS A 254 -10.73 -14.90 11.70
C LYS A 254 -11.09 -13.91 12.81
N LEU A 255 -11.09 -12.61 12.50
CA LEU A 255 -11.34 -11.56 13.49
C LEU A 255 -12.78 -11.07 13.38
N GLN A 256 -13.70 -11.64 14.15
CA GLN A 256 -15.13 -11.32 14.12
C GLN A 256 -15.61 -10.64 15.40
N ASP A 257 -14.98 -10.94 16.54
CA ASP A 257 -15.36 -10.35 17.83
C ASP A 257 -14.15 -9.94 18.69
N ALA A 258 -14.42 -9.53 19.93
CA ALA A 258 -13.39 -9.14 20.89
C ALA A 258 -12.56 -10.34 21.41
N ASN A 259 -13.13 -11.55 21.41
CA ASN A 259 -12.41 -12.76 21.82
C ASN A 259 -11.41 -13.18 20.75
N ASP A 260 -11.80 -13.08 19.47
CA ASP A 260 -10.89 -13.31 18.35
C ASP A 260 -9.72 -12.34 18.37
N LEU A 261 -9.97 -11.07 18.71
CA LEU A 261 -8.91 -10.07 18.83
C LEU A 261 -7.93 -10.42 19.96
N LYS A 262 -8.41 -10.93 21.09
CA LYS A 262 -7.55 -11.43 22.18
C LYS A 262 -6.77 -12.68 21.77
N ALA A 263 -7.40 -13.60 21.05
CA ALA A 263 -6.73 -14.79 20.52
C ALA A 263 -5.64 -14.40 19.52
N ALA A 264 -5.89 -13.41 18.67
CA ALA A 264 -4.91 -12.86 17.75
C ALA A 264 -3.77 -12.16 18.48
N GLN A 265 -4.06 -11.39 19.53
CA GLN A 265 -3.04 -10.80 20.38
C GLN A 265 -2.12 -11.86 20.97
N TYR A 266 -2.69 -12.90 21.60
CA TYR A 266 -1.93 -14.00 22.18
C TYR A 266 -1.07 -14.72 21.14
N ALA A 267 -1.63 -15.01 19.95
CA ALA A 267 -0.88 -15.61 18.86
C ALA A 267 0.32 -14.74 18.41
N LEU A 268 0.12 -13.43 18.31
CA LEU A 268 1.19 -12.48 17.96
C LEU A 268 2.26 -12.38 19.06
N GLU A 269 1.87 -12.45 20.34
CA GLU A 269 2.80 -12.50 21.47
C GLU A 269 3.66 -13.77 21.43
N CYS A 270 3.06 -14.94 21.20
CA CYS A 270 3.79 -16.21 20.99
C CYS A 270 4.80 -16.10 19.84
N CYS A 271 4.39 -15.54 18.69
CA CYS A 271 5.28 -15.33 17.55
C CYS A 271 6.42 -14.36 17.89
N SER A 272 6.13 -13.27 18.61
CA SER A 272 7.13 -12.30 19.04
C SER A 272 8.18 -12.93 19.96
N THR A 273 7.76 -13.73 20.93
CA THR A 273 8.66 -14.47 21.83
C THR A 273 9.52 -15.44 21.04
N CYS A 274 8.94 -16.24 20.14
CA CYS A 274 9.69 -17.15 19.27
C CYS A 274 10.76 -16.40 18.45
N PHE A 275 10.42 -15.25 17.85
CA PHE A 275 11.40 -14.44 17.11
C PHE A 275 12.52 -13.85 17.98
N GLN A 276 12.23 -13.53 19.24
CA GLN A 276 13.23 -13.07 20.20
C GLN A 276 14.19 -14.21 20.57
N GLU A 277 13.68 -15.41 20.82
CA GLU A 277 14.49 -16.60 21.09
C GLU A 277 15.34 -17.00 19.88
N ILE A 278 14.80 -16.96 18.65
CA ILE A 278 15.60 -17.13 17.42
C ILE A 278 16.77 -16.14 17.41
N SER A 279 16.51 -14.89 17.82
CA SER A 279 17.55 -13.86 17.88
C SER A 279 18.63 -14.15 18.92
N ALA A 280 18.24 -14.61 20.11
CA ALA A 280 19.16 -15.03 21.15
C ALA A 280 20.00 -16.23 20.70
N HIS A 281 19.37 -17.26 20.14
CA HIS A 281 20.06 -18.46 19.63
C HIS A 281 21.00 -18.18 18.47
N ALA A 282 20.62 -17.29 17.54
CA ALA A 282 21.45 -16.86 16.43
C ALA A 282 22.68 -16.10 16.92
N LYS A 283 22.49 -15.16 17.85
CA LYS A 283 23.58 -14.37 18.47
C LYS A 283 24.54 -15.28 19.24
N ALA A 284 24.04 -16.20 20.05
CA ALA A 284 24.85 -17.17 20.80
C ALA A 284 25.70 -18.09 19.90
N ARG A 285 25.23 -18.37 18.67
CA ARG A 285 25.92 -19.21 17.69
C ARG A 285 26.76 -18.43 16.68
N GLY A 286 26.70 -17.10 16.68
CA GLY A 286 27.37 -16.25 15.70
C GLY A 286 26.86 -16.44 14.27
N ILE A 287 25.58 -16.79 14.09
CA ILE A 287 24.94 -16.97 12.78
C ILE A 287 23.87 -15.91 12.52
N SER A 288 23.41 -15.80 11.28
CA SER A 288 22.31 -14.88 10.94
C SER A 288 20.97 -15.36 11.50
N LEU A 289 20.03 -14.44 11.72
CA LEU A 289 18.68 -14.76 12.22
C LEU A 289 17.95 -15.74 11.30
N TYR A 290 18.02 -15.49 9.99
CA TYR A 290 17.37 -16.35 9.01
C TYR A 290 18.07 -17.73 8.91
N THR A 291 19.39 -17.79 9.04
CA THR A 291 20.10 -19.08 9.14
C THR A 291 19.65 -19.87 10.36
N MET A 292 19.41 -19.20 11.50
CA MET A 292 18.86 -19.86 12.68
C MET A 292 17.44 -20.37 12.45
N ALA A 293 16.59 -19.62 11.72
CA ALA A 293 15.28 -20.10 11.32
C ALA A 293 15.36 -21.36 10.42
N GLN A 294 16.30 -21.40 9.46
CA GLN A 294 16.53 -22.58 8.63
C GLN A 294 16.99 -23.82 9.44
N VAL A 295 17.79 -23.61 10.50
CA VAL A 295 18.17 -24.71 11.43
C VAL A 295 16.94 -25.28 12.17
N LEU A 296 15.90 -24.47 12.37
CA LEU A 296 14.64 -24.93 12.97
C LEU A 296 13.73 -25.63 11.96
N GLU A 297 13.92 -25.40 10.65
CA GLU A 297 13.19 -26.08 9.56
C GLU A 297 13.81 -27.43 9.16
N GLY A 298 15.11 -27.60 9.37
CA GLY A 298 15.81 -28.84 9.06
C GLY A 298 15.48 -29.98 10.03
N ASP A 299 15.08 -31.13 9.49
CA ASP A 299 15.16 -32.40 10.20
C ASP A 299 16.64 -32.68 10.54
N GLU A 300 16.89 -33.16 11.76
CA GLU A 300 18.23 -33.61 12.15
C GLU A 300 18.69 -34.75 11.22
N GLU A 301 19.74 -34.52 10.43
CA GLU A 301 20.67 -35.57 10.03
C GLU A 301 21.74 -35.77 11.11
#